data_AF-A0ABD0NHJ5-F1
#
_entry.id   AF-A0ABD0NHJ5-F1
#
_cell.length_a   1.000
_cell.length_b   1.000
_cell.length_c   1.000
_cell.angle_alpha   90.00
_cell.angle_beta   90.00
_cell.angle_gamma   90.00
#
_symmetry.space_group_name_H-M   'P 1'
#
loop_
_entity.id
_entity.type
_entity.pdbx_description
1 polymer ?
#
loop_
_entity_poly.entity_id
_entity_poly.type
_entity_poly.pdbx_seq_one_letter_code
_entity_poly.pdbx_strand_id
1 'polypeptide(L)' 'KQRFGVILVDESHYLKSRNAARSKILVPIIQNAKRAILLTGTPALGRPEEVR' A
#
# COMPACT_ATOMS: atom_id res chain seq x y z
N LYS A 1 15.19 7.53 12.99
CA LYS A 1 14.19 6.98 12.03
C LYS A 1 13.59 5.71 12.64
N GLN A 2 12.26 5.65 12.84
CA GLN A 2 11.62 4.41 13.27
C GLN A 2 11.68 3.37 12.14
N ARG A 3 11.99 2.12 12.48
CA ARG A 3 11.96 0.99 11.55
C ARG A 3 10.78 0.10 11.91
N PHE A 4 9.77 0.08 11.06
CA PHE A 4 8.61 -0.79 11.24
C PHE A 4 8.97 -2.20 10.73
N GLY A 5 8.95 -3.18 11.63
CA GLY A 5 9.17 -4.59 11.26
C GLY A 5 8.01 -5.18 10.47
N VAL A 6 6.78 -4.73 10.77
CA VAL A 6 5.55 -5.14 10.11
C VAL A 6 4.63 -3.93 9.99
N ILE A 7 3.98 -3.76 8.84
CA ILE A 7 2.93 -2.75 8.61
C ILE A 7 1.65 -3.44 8.15
N LEU A 8 0.53 -3.07 8.75
CA LEU A 8 -0.81 -3.48 8.33
C LEU A 8 -1.52 -2.26 7.76
N VAL A 9 -2.03 -2.37 6.54
CA VAL A 9 -2.84 -1.32 5.91
C VAL A 9 -4.24 -1.87 5.70
N ASP A 10 -5.20 -1.31 6.42
CA ASP A 10 -6.61 -1.54 6.17
C ASP A 10 -7.13 -0.63 5.06
N GLU A 11 -8.12 -1.08 4.31
CA GLU A 11 -8.66 -0.42 3.11
C GLU A 11 -7.58 0.09 2.14
N SER A 12 -6.57 -0.75 1.91
CA SER A 12 -5.40 -0.47 1.06
C SER A 12 -5.74 -0.07 -0.37
N HIS A 13 -6.97 -0.31 -0.85
CA HIS A 13 -7.44 0.20 -2.14
C HIS A 13 -7.35 1.73 -2.26
N TYR A 14 -7.29 2.46 -1.14
CA TYR A 14 -7.02 3.91 -1.13
C TYR A 14 -5.60 4.31 -1.55
N LEU A 15 -4.66 3.36 -1.62
CA LEU A 15 -3.27 3.57 -2.02
C LEU A 15 -3.04 3.40 -3.54
N LYS A 16 -4.05 2.93 -4.30
CA LYS A 16 -3.93 2.64 -5.75
C LYS A 16 -3.46 3.83 -6.59
N SER A 17 -3.82 5.05 -6.19
CA SER A 17 -3.36 6.26 -6.90
C SER A 17 -2.00 6.70 -6.38
N ARG A 18 -0.94 6.50 -7.18
CA ARG A 18 0.43 6.97 -6.88
C ARG A 18 0.52 8.50 -6.75
N ASN A 19 -0.42 9.22 -7.37
CA ASN A 19 -0.45 10.69 -7.35
C ASN A 19 -1.12 11.27 -6.11
N ALA A 20 -1.89 10.47 -5.36
CA ALA A 20 -2.51 10.93 -4.12
C ALA A 20 -1.45 11.26 -3.07
N ALA A 21 -1.63 12.39 -2.36
CA ALA A 21 -0.70 12.84 -1.31
C ALA A 21 -0.45 11.76 -0.24
N ARG A 22 -1.51 11.01 0.10
CA ARG A 22 -1.48 9.87 1.04
C ARG A 22 -0.50 8.79 0.58
N SER A 23 -0.60 8.38 -0.67
CA SER A 23 0.26 7.35 -1.28
C SER A 23 1.71 7.80 -1.34
N LYS A 24 1.98 9.07 -1.69
CA LYS A 24 3.36 9.61 -1.72
C LYS A 24 4.07 9.52 -0.36
N ILE A 25 3.32 9.64 0.74
CA ILE A 25 3.86 9.57 2.10
C ILE A 25 3.93 8.11 2.58
N LEU A 26 2.85 7.34 2.41
CA LEU A 26 2.72 6.00 2.97
C LEU A 26 3.51 4.95 2.18
N VAL A 27 3.57 5.04 0.86
CA VAL A 27 4.23 4.02 0.01
C VAL A 27 5.71 3.85 0.37
N PRO A 28 6.53 4.91 0.53
CA PRO A 28 7.91 4.75 0.98
C PRO A 28 8.02 4.10 2.37
N ILE A 29 7.11 4.39 3.29
CA ILE A 29 7.12 3.80 4.64
C ILE A 29 6.81 2.30 4.56
N ILE A 30 5.78 1.92 3.79
CA ILE A 30 5.37 0.54 3.55
C ILE A 30 6.49 -0.26 2.88
N GLN A 31 7.12 0.31 1.85
CA GLN A 31 8.21 -0.33 1.11
C GLN A 31 9.47 -0.55 1.96
N ASN A 32 9.69 0.27 2.99
CA ASN A 32 10.83 0.11 3.90
C ASN A 32 10.57 -0.89 5.04
N ALA A 33 9.34 -1.40 5.19
CA ALA A 33 9.03 -2.39 6.21
C ALA A 33 9.47 -3.79 5.78
N LYS A 34 9.92 -4.61 6.74
CA LYS A 34 10.31 -6.00 6.47
C LYS A 34 9.12 -6.85 5.99
N ARG A 35 7.91 -6.54 6.45
CA ARG A 35 6.66 -7.18 6.03
C ARG A 35 5.56 -6.14 5.91
N ALA A 36 4.75 -6.23 4.87
CA ALA A 36 3.55 -5.43 4.68
C ALA A 36 2.36 -6.34 4.39
N ILE A 37 1.24 -6.13 5.08
CA ILE A 37 -0.03 -6.83 4.86
C ILE A 37 -1.05 -5.76 4.44
N LEU A 38 -1.62 -5.92 3.25
CA LEU A 38 -2.60 -5.00 2.67
C LEU A 38 -3.97 -5.69 2.69
N LEU A 39 -4.89 -5.16 3.49
CA LEU A 39 -6.27 -5.61 3.57
C LEU A 39 -7.14 -4.68 2.72
N THR A 40 -8.14 -5.24 2.03
CA THR A 40 -9.12 -4.45 1.27
C THR A 40 -10.44 -5.20 1.20
N GLY A 41 -11.53 -4.52 1.54
CA GLY A 41 -12.88 -5.08 1.43
C GLY A 41 -13.45 -5.03 0.01
N THR A 42 -12.83 -4.25 -0.89
CA THR A 42 -13.27 -4.12 -2.28
C THR A 42 -12.54 -5.10 -3.19
N PRO A 43 -13.25 -5.76 -4.13
CA PRO A 43 -12.60 -6.63 -5.11
C PRO A 43 -11.61 -5.81 -5.94
N ALA A 44 -10.41 -6.35 -6.13
CA ALA A 44 -9.49 -5.82 -7.13
C ALA A 44 -10.15 -6.00 -8.50
N LEU A 45 -10.87 -4.98 -8.98
CA LEU A 45 -11.38 -4.93 -10.35
C LEU A 45 -10.22 -5.30 -11.26
N GLY A 46 -10.34 -6.45 -11.95
CA GLY A 46 -9.27 -7.18 -12.61
C GLY A 46 -8.66 -6.48 -13.83
N ARG A 47 -8.16 -5.26 -13.62
CA ARG A 47 -7.30 -4.56 -14.58
C ARG A 47 -5.86 -4.89 -14.21
N PRO A 48 -5.15 -5.71 -15.01
CA PRO A 48 -3.78 -6.14 -14.76
C PRO A 48 -2.80 -5.02 -15.11
N GLU A 49 -3.04 -3.81 -14.60
CA GLU A 49 -2.12 -2.67 -14.77
C GLU A 49 -1.00 -2.72 -13.71
N GLU A 50 -1.07 -3.70 -12.80
CA GLU A 50 -0.29 -3.77 -11.55
C GLU A 50 0.77 -4.89 -11.50
N VAL A 51 0.96 -5.67 -12.58
CA VAL A 51 1.99 -6.75 -12.68
C VAL A 51 3.22 -6.28 -13.49
N ARG A 52 3.72 -5.07 -13.23
CA ARG A 52 5.02 -4.63 -13.73
C ARG A 52 5.88 -4.06 -12.61
#